data_AF-A0A5B8UDB2-F1
#
_entry.id   AF-A0A5B8UDB2-F1
#
_cell.length_a   1.000
_cell.length_b   1.000
_cell.length_c   1.000
_cell.angle_alpha   90.00
_cell.angle_beta   90.00
_cell.angle_gamma   90.00
#
_symmetry.space_group_name_H-M   'P 1'
#
loop_
_entity.id
_entity.type
_entity.pdbx_description
1 polymer ?
#
loop_
_entity_poly.entity_id
_entity_poly.type
_entity_poly.pdbx_seq_one_letter_code
_entity_poly.pdbx_strand_id
1 'polypeptide(L)'
;MGRRRVAILGGGAGGLTAAFELTATPELRERYEVTVHQLGWRLGGKGASGRREVGAARPIHEHGLHVWFGFYENAFDVMQRVYAELDRPVGMPLATWRDAFHPVDEVVLFDDTGDDGWRPRRFRFPRNDGQPGIPVPAPSLHGLLRDAIHTLRLVEPPENASRPLKLLDAVVDRFLLALERFLGGDDDHLDLGDVVEGLLAISDPLLHLGGDQDDEPVVCRLLRALRDALWRVTGGDRYAMTFDLVSTVFRGILSDGLDDDGFGTVNDEELRAWLARHGAKRATLDGSPLLRGFYQLCFAYEDGDRDRPSLAAGKALQAMLRMTLGYRGSIM
;
A
#
# COMPACT_ATOMS: atom_id res chain seq x y z
N MET A 1 -31.91 -2.26 35.00
CA MET A 1 -31.44 -1.01 34.37
C MET A 1 -31.94 -0.98 32.93
N GLY A 2 -32.42 0.15 32.42
CA GLY A 2 -32.86 0.25 31.02
C GLY A 2 -31.70 0.15 30.02
N ARG A 3 -31.99 -0.19 28.76
CA ARG A 3 -30.98 -0.26 27.69
C ARG A 3 -30.33 1.11 27.47
N ARG A 4 -29.04 1.14 27.14
CA ARG A 4 -28.34 2.36 26.74
C ARG A 4 -28.69 2.71 25.30
N ARG A 5 -29.31 3.86 25.08
CA ARG A 5 -29.65 4.36 23.75
C ARG A 5 -28.40 4.87 23.02
N VAL A 6 -28.24 4.47 21.76
CA VAL A 6 -27.15 4.89 20.88
C VAL A 6 -27.75 5.39 19.56
N ALA A 7 -27.51 6.66 19.23
CA ALA A 7 -27.87 7.24 17.95
C ALA A 7 -26.66 7.27 17.02
N ILE A 8 -26.78 6.66 15.84
CA ILE A 8 -25.75 6.65 14.79
C ILE A 8 -26.24 7.56 13.66
N LEU A 9 -25.46 8.58 13.31
CA LEU A 9 -25.79 9.54 12.28
C LEU A 9 -25.12 9.15 10.96
N GLY A 10 -25.91 8.58 10.04
CA GLY A 10 -25.48 8.10 8.74
C GLY A 10 -25.37 6.58 8.66
N GLY A 11 -26.01 6.00 7.64
CA GLY A 11 -26.01 4.58 7.32
C GLY A 11 -25.00 4.19 6.23
N GLY A 12 -23.83 4.83 6.21
CA GLY A 12 -22.68 4.38 5.42
C GLY A 12 -21.93 3.23 6.10
N ALA A 13 -20.85 2.74 5.47
CA ALA A 13 -20.07 1.60 5.99
C ALA A 13 -19.69 1.76 7.48
N GLY A 14 -19.11 2.89 7.88
CA GLY A 14 -18.74 3.12 9.29
C GLY A 14 -19.92 3.09 10.26
N GLY A 15 -21.06 3.67 9.88
CA GLY A 15 -22.26 3.68 10.73
C GLY A 15 -22.92 2.30 10.82
N LEU A 16 -22.98 1.56 9.71
CA LEU A 16 -23.53 0.21 9.69
C LEU A 16 -22.64 -0.79 10.40
N THR A 17 -21.32 -0.69 10.28
CA THR A 17 -20.39 -1.52 11.06
C THR A 17 -20.50 -1.21 12.56
N ALA A 18 -20.63 0.06 12.95
CA ALA A 18 -20.87 0.40 14.35
C ALA A 18 -22.19 -0.20 14.88
N ALA A 19 -23.27 -0.13 14.09
CA ALA A 19 -24.55 -0.75 14.43
C ALA A 19 -24.43 -2.28 14.55
N PHE A 20 -23.71 -2.90 13.60
CA PHE A 20 -23.44 -4.34 13.59
C PHE A 20 -22.70 -4.77 14.85
N GLU A 21 -21.57 -4.12 15.19
CA GLU A 21 -20.81 -4.47 16.41
C GLU A 21 -21.59 -4.24 17.69
N LEU A 22 -22.34 -3.14 17.80
CA LEU A 22 -23.17 -2.86 18.99
C LEU A 22 -24.35 -3.82 19.15
N THR A 23 -24.64 -4.63 18.13
CA THR A 23 -25.73 -5.60 18.12
C THR A 23 -25.25 -7.03 17.82
N ALA A 24 -23.95 -7.29 17.88
CA ALA A 24 -23.37 -8.56 17.42
C ALA A 24 -23.75 -9.77 18.29
N THR A 25 -24.10 -9.57 19.57
CA THR A 25 -24.46 -10.65 20.50
C THR A 25 -25.78 -10.36 21.24
N PRO A 26 -26.45 -11.39 21.79
CA PRO A 26 -27.64 -11.20 22.63
C PRO A 26 -27.40 -10.23 23.80
N GLU A 27 -26.26 -10.33 24.48
CA GLU A 27 -25.89 -9.47 25.61
C GLU A 27 -25.74 -8.01 25.19
N LEU A 28 -25.19 -7.77 23.99
CA LEU A 28 -25.07 -6.43 23.43
C LEU A 28 -26.44 -5.86 23.04
N ARG A 29 -27.35 -6.68 22.49
CA ARG A 29 -28.73 -6.29 22.17
C ARG A 29 -29.59 -6.02 23.42
N GLU A 30 -29.27 -6.67 24.54
CA GLU A 30 -29.86 -6.35 25.85
C GLU A 30 -29.29 -5.08 26.46
N ARG A 31 -27.99 -4.80 26.22
CA ARG A 31 -27.30 -3.63 26.74
C ARG A 31 -27.61 -2.35 25.96
N TYR A 32 -27.73 -2.44 24.63
CA TYR A 32 -27.83 -1.29 23.74
C TYR A 32 -29.16 -1.26 22.97
N GLU A 33 -29.72 -0.06 22.84
CA GLU A 33 -30.82 0.25 21.92
C GLU A 33 -30.26 1.16 20.83
N VAL A 34 -29.97 0.59 19.66
CA VAL A 34 -29.29 1.28 18.55
C VAL A 34 -30.30 1.82 17.55
N THR A 35 -30.20 3.10 17.20
CA THR A 35 -30.97 3.74 16.12
C THR A 35 -30.02 4.35 15.10
N VAL A 36 -30.19 3.99 13.83
CA VAL A 36 -29.43 4.57 12.71
C VAL A 36 -30.29 5.63 12.01
N HIS A 37 -29.82 6.87 12.03
CA HIS A 37 -30.46 7.99 11.34
C HIS A 37 -29.78 8.19 9.98
N GLN A 38 -30.46 7.77 8.91
CA GLN A 38 -30.01 7.97 7.54
C GLN A 38 -30.75 9.14 6.90
N LEU A 39 -30.01 10.04 6.23
CA LEU A 39 -30.62 11.05 5.36
C LEU A 39 -31.11 10.38 4.07
N GLY A 40 -32.41 10.45 3.81
CA GLY A 40 -33.02 9.78 2.66
C GLY A 40 -33.28 8.29 2.90
N TRP A 41 -33.68 7.59 1.84
CA TRP A 41 -34.23 6.22 1.93
C TRP A 41 -33.18 5.11 1.78
N ARG A 42 -31.95 5.43 1.35
CA ARG A 42 -30.93 4.45 0.93
C ARG A 42 -29.73 4.44 1.86
N LEU A 43 -29.34 3.24 2.31
CA LEU A 43 -28.11 2.97 3.06
C LEU A 43 -26.89 2.79 2.12
N GLY A 44 -25.69 2.71 2.68
CA GLY A 44 -24.43 2.43 1.97
C GLY A 44 -23.54 3.66 1.76
N GLY A 45 -24.08 4.88 1.89
CA GLY A 45 -23.31 6.11 1.76
C GLY A 45 -22.57 6.19 0.41
N LYS A 46 -21.25 6.41 0.45
CA LYS A 46 -20.39 6.49 -0.75
C LYS A 46 -20.26 5.16 -1.51
N GLY A 47 -20.57 4.02 -0.87
CA GLY A 47 -20.54 2.69 -1.48
C GLY A 47 -21.90 2.18 -1.94
N ALA A 48 -22.92 3.05 -2.05
CA ALA A 48 -24.28 2.62 -2.37
C ALA A 48 -24.46 2.35 -3.88
N SER A 49 -24.60 1.08 -4.26
CA SER A 49 -24.99 0.67 -5.61
C SER A 49 -26.48 0.93 -5.89
N GLY A 50 -26.82 1.11 -7.16
CA GLY A 50 -28.19 1.21 -7.67
C GLY A 50 -28.42 0.26 -8.84
N ARG A 51 -29.65 0.18 -9.32
CA ARG A 51 -29.98 -0.50 -10.58
C ARG A 51 -30.94 0.35 -11.39
N ARG A 52 -30.78 0.35 -12.70
CA ARG A 52 -31.70 1.00 -13.64
C ARG A 52 -32.23 -0.05 -14.61
N GLU A 53 -33.49 0.06 -15.00
CA GLU A 53 -34.03 -0.74 -16.11
C GLU A 53 -33.53 -0.21 -17.45
N VAL A 54 -32.92 -1.09 -18.24
CA VAL A 54 -32.49 -0.84 -19.62
C VAL A 54 -33.05 -1.97 -20.48
N GLY A 55 -34.25 -1.75 -21.04
CA GLY A 55 -35.02 -2.81 -21.68
C GLY A 55 -35.40 -3.90 -20.67
N ALA A 56 -35.08 -5.16 -20.97
CA ALA A 56 -35.26 -6.28 -20.05
C ALA A 56 -34.13 -6.45 -19.01
N ALA A 57 -33.05 -5.67 -19.14
CA ALA A 57 -31.90 -5.74 -18.24
C ALA A 57 -32.05 -4.80 -17.04
N ARG A 58 -31.40 -5.15 -15.93
CA ARG A 58 -31.28 -4.31 -14.72
C ARG A 58 -29.80 -4.13 -14.33
N PRO A 59 -29.00 -3.46 -15.16
CA PRO A 59 -27.58 -3.24 -14.87
C PRO A 59 -27.38 -2.57 -13.52
N ILE A 60 -26.30 -2.97 -12.87
CA ILE A 60 -25.83 -2.37 -11.62
C ILE A 60 -25.14 -1.04 -11.97
N HIS A 61 -25.51 0.01 -11.24
CA HIS A 61 -24.94 1.34 -11.34
C HIS A 61 -24.20 1.63 -10.05
N GLU A 62 -22.90 1.80 -10.17
CA GLU A 62 -22.01 1.91 -9.04
C GLU A 62 -21.12 3.12 -9.16
N HIS A 63 -20.75 3.68 -8.01
CA HIS A 63 -19.85 4.82 -7.92
C HIS A 63 -18.58 4.40 -7.19
N GLY A 64 -17.43 4.67 -7.79
CA GLY A 64 -16.12 4.39 -7.19
C GLY A 64 -15.55 3.01 -7.55
N LEU A 65 -14.50 2.64 -6.81
CA LEU A 65 -13.75 1.39 -7.01
C LEU A 65 -14.38 0.27 -6.18
N HIS A 66 -14.47 -0.93 -6.76
CA HIS A 66 -15.01 -2.14 -6.13
C HIS A 66 -13.87 -3.11 -5.83
N VAL A 67 -12.84 -2.59 -5.18
CA VAL A 67 -11.65 -3.34 -4.80
C VAL A 67 -11.51 -3.33 -3.30
N TRP A 68 -11.26 -4.48 -2.71
CA TRP A 68 -10.80 -4.60 -1.34
C TRP A 68 -9.36 -5.02 -1.41
N PHE A 69 -8.51 -4.44 -0.57
CA PHE A 69 -7.16 -4.93 -0.45
C PHE A 69 -7.11 -6.02 0.61
N GLY A 70 -6.26 -7.04 0.41
CA GLY A 70 -6.15 -8.18 1.30
C GLY A 70 -5.69 -7.84 2.72
N PHE A 71 -5.36 -6.58 3.03
CA PHE A 71 -5.06 -6.11 4.40
C PHE A 71 -6.28 -5.51 5.12
N TYR A 72 -7.46 -5.46 4.49
CA TYR A 72 -8.69 -4.93 5.07
C TYR A 72 -9.32 -5.91 6.08
N GLU A 73 -8.54 -6.34 7.08
CA GLU A 73 -8.92 -7.37 8.06
C GLU A 73 -10.29 -7.09 8.68
N ASN A 74 -10.51 -5.90 9.21
CA ASN A 74 -11.79 -5.56 9.86
C ASN A 74 -12.98 -5.65 8.88
N ALA A 75 -12.78 -5.31 7.61
CA ALA A 75 -13.85 -5.35 6.62
C ALA A 75 -14.17 -6.80 6.24
N PHE A 76 -13.14 -7.63 6.01
CA PHE A 76 -13.30 -9.06 5.71
C PHE A 76 -13.88 -9.83 6.89
N ASP A 77 -13.50 -9.51 8.12
CA ASP A 77 -14.06 -10.12 9.33
C ASP A 77 -15.57 -9.83 9.45
N VAL A 78 -15.97 -8.55 9.32
CA VAL A 78 -17.40 -8.17 9.34
C VAL A 78 -18.16 -8.88 8.23
N MET A 79 -17.63 -8.91 6.99
CA MET A 79 -18.33 -9.59 5.90
C MET A 79 -18.44 -11.09 6.11
N GLN A 80 -17.42 -11.75 6.66
CA GLN A 80 -17.49 -13.16 7.01
C GLN A 80 -18.61 -13.43 8.01
N ARG A 81 -18.72 -12.62 9.07
CA ARG A 81 -19.79 -12.72 10.06
C ARG A 81 -21.18 -12.43 9.46
N VAL A 82 -21.29 -11.42 8.60
CA VAL A 82 -22.55 -11.10 7.88
C VAL A 82 -22.99 -12.28 7.01
N TYR A 83 -22.10 -12.88 6.22
CA TYR A 83 -22.43 -14.05 5.40
C TYR A 83 -22.81 -15.27 6.24
N ALA A 84 -22.16 -15.47 7.39
CA ALA A 84 -22.50 -16.53 8.32
C ALA A 84 -23.89 -16.33 8.95
N GLU A 85 -24.23 -15.11 9.37
CA GLU A 85 -25.56 -14.80 9.94
C GLU A 85 -26.68 -14.83 8.90
N LEU A 86 -26.39 -14.49 7.64
CA LEU A 86 -27.35 -14.60 6.53
C LEU A 86 -27.72 -16.05 6.20
N ASP A 87 -26.84 -17.02 6.51
CA ASP A 87 -27.03 -18.46 6.30
C ASP A 87 -27.70 -18.79 4.95
N ARG A 88 -27.12 -18.25 3.86
CA ARG A 88 -27.75 -18.33 2.53
C ARG A 88 -27.77 -19.79 2.06
N PRO A 89 -28.87 -20.29 1.46
CA PRO A 89 -28.95 -21.65 0.99
C PRO A 89 -27.86 -22.02 -0.02
N VAL A 90 -27.35 -23.25 0.07
CA VAL A 90 -26.41 -23.81 -0.90
C VAL A 90 -26.98 -23.70 -2.32
N GLY A 91 -26.16 -23.23 -3.26
CA GLY A 91 -26.53 -23.03 -4.67
C GLY A 91 -27.18 -21.68 -4.98
N MET A 92 -27.49 -20.84 -3.98
CA MET A 92 -27.85 -19.44 -4.23
C MET A 92 -26.63 -18.67 -4.78
N PRO A 93 -26.81 -17.77 -5.77
CA PRO A 93 -25.71 -16.92 -6.24
C PRO A 93 -25.07 -16.13 -5.10
N LEU A 94 -23.74 -16.18 -5.02
CA LEU A 94 -22.95 -15.55 -3.95
C LEU A 94 -23.40 -16.04 -2.56
N ALA A 95 -23.50 -17.37 -2.36
CA ALA A 95 -23.98 -17.94 -1.10
C ALA A 95 -23.02 -17.62 0.06
N THR A 96 -21.72 -17.66 -0.20
CA THR A 96 -20.67 -17.36 0.76
C THR A 96 -19.86 -16.12 0.35
N TRP A 97 -19.11 -15.56 1.30
CA TRP A 97 -18.18 -14.46 0.98
C TRP A 97 -17.10 -14.88 -0.02
N ARG A 98 -16.69 -16.17 -0.03
CA ARG A 98 -15.70 -16.70 -0.98
C ARG A 98 -16.23 -16.77 -2.41
N ASP A 99 -17.55 -16.83 -2.57
CA ASP A 99 -18.19 -16.74 -3.89
C ASP A 99 -18.24 -15.28 -4.38
N ALA A 100 -18.21 -14.31 -3.45
CA ALA A 100 -18.36 -12.88 -3.74
C ALA A 100 -17.04 -12.13 -3.92
N PHE A 101 -15.96 -12.58 -3.27
CA PHE A 101 -14.63 -11.98 -3.37
C PHE A 101 -13.70 -12.89 -4.16
N HIS A 102 -13.07 -12.35 -5.19
CA HIS A 102 -12.13 -13.08 -6.05
C HIS A 102 -10.71 -12.52 -5.88
N PRO A 103 -9.73 -13.37 -5.56
CA PRO A 103 -8.36 -12.93 -5.36
C PRO A 103 -7.74 -12.41 -6.66
N VAL A 104 -7.04 -11.28 -6.56
CA VAL A 104 -6.28 -10.62 -7.61
C VAL A 104 -4.84 -10.42 -7.16
N ASP A 105 -3.90 -10.99 -7.91
CA ASP A 105 -2.47 -10.98 -7.59
C ASP A 105 -1.66 -10.02 -8.50
N GLU A 106 -2.31 -9.40 -9.48
CA GLU A 106 -1.66 -8.50 -10.43
C GLU A 106 -2.33 -7.12 -10.41
N VAL A 107 -1.52 -6.08 -10.18
CA VAL A 107 -1.91 -4.68 -10.33
C VAL A 107 -1.32 -4.16 -11.63
N VAL A 108 -2.16 -3.57 -12.49
CA VAL A 108 -1.72 -2.97 -13.74
C VAL A 108 -1.95 -1.47 -13.70
N LEU A 109 -0.86 -0.70 -13.75
CA LEU A 109 -0.91 0.75 -13.88
C LEU A 109 -0.61 1.13 -15.31
N PHE A 110 -1.43 2.02 -15.87
CA PHE A 110 -1.20 2.52 -17.21
C PHE A 110 -0.40 3.82 -17.15
N ASP A 111 0.63 3.86 -17.99
CA ASP A 111 1.45 5.03 -18.18
C ASP A 111 1.05 5.78 -19.45
N ASP A 112 1.00 7.10 -19.34
CA ASP A 112 0.72 8.00 -20.46
C ASP A 112 2.07 8.48 -20.98
N THR A 113 2.49 7.99 -22.13
CA THR A 113 3.80 8.30 -22.69
C THR A 113 3.79 9.56 -23.57
N GLY A 114 2.74 10.38 -23.55
CA GLY A 114 2.64 11.61 -24.33
C GLY A 114 2.40 11.41 -25.85
N ASP A 115 2.86 10.28 -26.40
CA ASP A 115 2.70 9.89 -27.80
C ASP A 115 1.38 9.12 -28.08
N ASP A 116 0.27 9.49 -27.44
CA ASP A 116 -1.04 8.77 -27.49
C ASP A 116 -0.98 7.27 -27.11
N GLY A 117 0.12 6.84 -26.50
CA GLY A 117 0.39 5.45 -26.14
C GLY A 117 0.15 5.20 -24.65
N TRP A 118 -0.82 4.35 -24.33
CA TRP A 118 -0.97 3.80 -22.99
C TRP A 118 -0.10 2.55 -22.83
N ARG A 119 0.91 2.61 -21.95
CA ARG A 119 1.78 1.45 -21.68
C ARG A 119 1.42 0.78 -20.36
N PRO A 120 1.04 -0.50 -20.34
CA PRO A 120 0.75 -1.20 -19.10
C PRO A 120 2.04 -1.49 -18.33
N ARG A 121 2.01 -1.21 -17.03
CA ARG A 121 3.02 -1.60 -16.04
C ARG A 121 2.39 -2.60 -15.10
N ARG A 122 2.87 -3.83 -15.14
CA ARG A 122 2.33 -4.95 -14.36
C ARG A 122 3.18 -5.16 -13.12
N PHE A 123 2.52 -5.25 -11.97
CA PHE A 123 3.12 -5.58 -10.69
C PHE A 123 2.44 -6.86 -10.21
N ARG A 124 3.23 -7.94 -10.09
CA ARG A 124 2.74 -9.23 -9.58
C ARG A 124 3.14 -9.37 -8.13
N PHE A 125 2.16 -9.61 -7.28
CA PHE A 125 2.33 -9.80 -5.85
C PHE A 125 2.17 -11.28 -5.52
N PRO A 126 3.12 -11.90 -4.80
CA PRO A 126 3.04 -13.33 -4.49
C PRO A 126 1.88 -13.61 -3.54
N ARG A 127 1.21 -14.76 -3.70
CA ARG A 127 0.22 -15.18 -2.69
C ARG A 127 0.91 -15.62 -1.40
N ASN A 128 0.20 -15.48 -0.28
CA ASN A 128 0.62 -16.06 1.00
C ASN A 128 -0.49 -16.93 1.60
N ASP A 129 -0.15 -17.72 2.61
CA ASP A 129 -1.09 -18.64 3.28
C ASP A 129 -2.05 -17.94 4.25
N GLY A 130 -1.99 -16.61 4.31
CA GLY A 130 -2.91 -15.79 5.09
C GLY A 130 -4.33 -15.85 4.55
N GLN A 131 -5.30 -15.72 5.45
CA GLN A 131 -6.69 -15.46 5.09
C GLN A 131 -7.09 -14.09 5.63
N PRO A 132 -7.67 -13.20 4.81
CA PRO A 132 -8.11 -11.91 5.27
C PRO A 132 -9.35 -12.06 6.17
N GLY A 133 -9.50 -11.14 7.12
CA GLY A 133 -10.54 -11.15 8.14
C GLY A 133 -10.25 -12.03 9.34
N ILE A 134 -9.00 -12.45 9.53
CA ILE A 134 -8.56 -13.16 10.73
C ILE A 134 -7.72 -12.18 11.56
N PRO A 135 -8.13 -11.84 12.80
CA PRO A 135 -7.35 -10.97 13.65
C PRO A 135 -5.94 -11.52 13.87
N VAL A 136 -4.96 -10.76 13.41
CA VAL A 136 -3.54 -11.01 13.60
C VAL A 136 -2.90 -9.74 14.14
N PRO A 137 -1.84 -9.85 14.95
CA PRO A 137 -1.06 -8.68 15.33
C PRO A 137 -0.63 -7.91 14.08
N ALA A 138 -0.72 -6.58 14.14
CA ALA A 138 -0.19 -5.76 13.07
C ALA A 138 1.30 -6.10 12.89
N PRO A 139 1.79 -6.24 11.65
CA PRO A 139 3.21 -6.46 11.42
C PRO A 139 3.99 -5.30 12.02
N SER A 140 5.12 -5.60 12.66
CA SER A 140 6.04 -4.57 13.13
C SER A 140 6.57 -3.76 11.94
N LEU A 141 6.94 -2.50 12.15
CA LEU A 141 7.54 -1.72 11.06
C LEU A 141 8.82 -2.39 10.55
N HIS A 142 9.60 -3.01 11.43
CA HIS A 142 10.73 -3.87 11.04
C HIS A 142 10.34 -4.99 10.07
N GLY A 143 9.26 -5.73 10.35
CA GLY A 143 8.74 -6.76 9.45
C GLY A 143 8.26 -6.18 8.11
N LEU A 144 7.59 -5.03 8.14
CA LEU A 144 7.21 -4.30 6.93
C LEU A 144 8.44 -3.81 6.15
N LEU A 145 9.49 -3.32 6.80
CA LEU A 145 10.72 -2.88 6.13
C LEU A 145 11.41 -4.06 5.42
N ARG A 146 11.49 -5.23 6.09
CA ARG A 146 11.96 -6.48 5.47
C ARG A 146 11.13 -6.84 4.24
N ASP A 147 9.80 -6.83 4.36
CA ASP A 147 8.91 -7.17 3.26
C ASP A 147 8.99 -6.14 2.12
N ALA A 148 9.25 -4.87 2.42
CA ALA A 148 9.47 -3.83 1.42
C ALA A 148 10.73 -4.09 0.60
N ILE A 149 11.81 -4.51 1.26
CA ILE A 149 13.06 -4.91 0.60
C ILE A 149 12.84 -6.16 -0.25
N HIS A 150 12.14 -7.16 0.29
CA HIS A 150 11.76 -8.34 -0.48
C HIS A 150 10.97 -7.96 -1.75
N THR A 151 9.99 -7.07 -1.62
CA THR A 151 9.16 -6.60 -2.74
C THR A 151 9.99 -5.82 -3.76
N LEU A 152 10.97 -5.02 -3.32
CA LEU A 152 11.90 -4.34 -4.21
C LEU A 152 12.71 -5.31 -5.08
N ARG A 153 13.09 -6.46 -4.53
CA ARG A 153 13.82 -7.50 -5.27
C ARG A 153 12.97 -8.17 -6.35
N LEU A 154 11.64 -8.09 -6.25
CA LEU A 154 10.71 -8.54 -7.29
C LEU A 154 10.59 -7.55 -8.46
N VAL A 155 11.14 -6.34 -8.33
CA VAL A 155 11.16 -5.36 -9.41
C VAL A 155 12.33 -5.67 -10.33
N GLU A 156 12.07 -6.42 -11.40
CA GLU A 156 13.08 -6.74 -12.40
C GLU A 156 13.30 -5.58 -13.40
N PRO A 157 14.53 -5.39 -13.91
CA PRO A 157 14.79 -4.47 -15.00
C PRO A 157 14.07 -4.94 -16.28
N PRO A 158 13.79 -4.04 -17.24
CA PRO A 158 13.16 -4.42 -18.51
C PRO A 158 13.91 -5.57 -19.21
N GLU A 159 13.22 -6.47 -19.91
CA GLU A 159 13.86 -7.61 -20.60
C GLU A 159 14.99 -7.17 -21.54
N ASN A 160 14.79 -6.02 -22.20
CA ASN A 160 15.72 -5.36 -23.11
C ASN A 160 16.70 -4.40 -22.42
N ALA A 161 16.86 -4.48 -21.10
CA ALA A 161 17.80 -3.67 -20.32
C ALA A 161 19.24 -3.81 -20.85
N SER A 162 19.97 -2.69 -20.81
CA SER A 162 21.37 -2.62 -21.19
C SER A 162 22.24 -3.51 -20.28
N ARG A 163 23.38 -4.00 -20.78
CA ARG A 163 24.32 -4.79 -19.95
C ARG A 163 24.77 -4.06 -18.68
N PRO A 164 25.09 -2.74 -18.72
CA PRO A 164 25.41 -1.98 -17.51
C PRO A 164 24.27 -1.97 -16.49
N LEU A 165 23.02 -1.83 -16.96
CA LEU A 165 21.85 -1.87 -16.08
C LEU A 165 21.69 -3.24 -15.42
N LYS A 166 21.82 -4.33 -16.18
CA LYS A 166 21.74 -5.70 -15.63
C LYS A 166 22.85 -5.99 -14.61
N LEU A 167 24.06 -5.46 -14.82
CA LEU A 167 25.15 -5.61 -13.86
C LEU A 167 24.89 -4.81 -12.57
N LEU A 168 24.41 -3.57 -12.70
CA LEU A 168 24.08 -2.72 -11.56
C LEU A 168 22.88 -3.29 -10.77
N ASP A 169 21.87 -3.79 -11.46
CA ASP A 169 20.72 -4.49 -10.86
C ASP A 169 21.17 -5.72 -10.06
N ALA A 170 22.11 -6.52 -10.57
CA ALA A 170 22.68 -7.65 -9.81
C ALA A 170 23.48 -7.21 -8.56
N VAL A 171 24.01 -5.98 -8.53
CA VAL A 171 24.62 -5.40 -7.32
C VAL A 171 23.53 -4.95 -6.35
N VAL A 172 22.47 -4.30 -6.85
CA VAL A 172 21.30 -3.89 -6.07
C VAL A 172 20.63 -5.10 -5.42
N ASP A 173 20.34 -6.16 -6.18
CA ASP A 173 19.69 -7.38 -5.65
C ASP A 173 20.53 -8.04 -4.55
N ARG A 174 21.86 -8.13 -4.74
CA ARG A 174 22.75 -8.65 -3.69
C ARG A 174 22.75 -7.81 -2.43
N PHE A 175 22.72 -6.49 -2.55
CA PHE A 175 22.60 -5.60 -1.41
C PHE A 175 21.25 -5.76 -0.70
N LEU A 176 20.15 -5.75 -1.45
CA LEU A 176 18.81 -5.91 -0.90
C LEU A 176 18.65 -7.28 -0.22
N LEU A 177 19.19 -8.36 -0.80
CA LEU A 177 19.19 -9.69 -0.18
C LEU A 177 19.94 -9.69 1.17
N ALA A 178 21.08 -9.01 1.26
CA ALA A 178 21.81 -8.93 2.51
C ALA A 178 21.06 -8.10 3.57
N LEU A 179 20.47 -6.98 3.16
CA LEU A 179 19.65 -6.15 4.04
C LEU A 179 18.39 -6.91 4.52
N GLU A 180 17.77 -7.70 3.65
CA GLU A 180 16.64 -8.58 3.98
C GLU A 180 17.03 -9.61 5.05
N ARG A 181 18.20 -10.26 4.90
CA ARG A 181 18.71 -11.23 5.89
C ARG A 181 19.06 -10.59 7.23
N PHE A 182 19.68 -9.42 7.19
CA PHE A 182 20.00 -8.65 8.39
C PHE A 182 18.74 -8.27 9.17
N LEU A 183 17.72 -7.75 8.47
CA LEU A 183 16.40 -7.48 9.06
C LEU A 183 15.59 -8.75 9.32
N GLY A 184 16.00 -9.92 8.82
CA GLY A 184 15.38 -11.20 9.11
C GLY A 184 15.81 -11.78 10.46
N GLY A 185 16.97 -11.36 10.98
CA GLY A 185 17.63 -12.02 12.11
C GLY A 185 18.13 -13.43 11.78
N ASP A 186 18.26 -13.77 10.49
CA ASP A 186 18.63 -15.11 10.02
C ASP A 186 20.14 -15.39 10.16
N ASP A 187 20.94 -14.37 10.48
CA ASP A 187 22.40 -14.47 10.61
C ASP A 187 22.90 -13.53 11.75
N ASP A 188 23.04 -14.07 12.96
CA ASP A 188 23.61 -13.36 14.14
C ASP A 188 25.10 -12.95 13.96
N HIS A 189 25.68 -13.25 12.79
CA HIS A 189 27.08 -13.00 12.44
C HIS A 189 27.27 -12.03 11.28
N LEU A 190 26.20 -11.54 10.64
CA LEU A 190 26.31 -10.54 9.59
C LEU A 190 26.27 -9.13 10.20
N ASP A 191 27.43 -8.49 10.31
CA ASP A 191 27.48 -7.05 10.55
C ASP A 191 27.04 -6.33 9.26
N LEU A 192 25.97 -5.54 9.33
CA LEU A 192 25.52 -4.72 8.21
C LEU A 192 26.64 -3.75 7.77
N GLY A 193 27.49 -3.32 8.71
CA GLY A 193 28.71 -2.58 8.45
C GLY A 193 29.64 -3.31 7.49
N ASP A 194 29.97 -4.58 7.73
CA ASP A 194 30.86 -5.38 6.89
C ASP A 194 30.28 -5.64 5.49
N VAL A 195 28.97 -5.90 5.40
CA VAL A 195 28.32 -6.11 4.09
C VAL A 195 28.31 -4.81 3.29
N VAL A 196 28.00 -3.70 3.95
CA VAL A 196 28.02 -2.40 3.30
C VAL A 196 29.45 -2.02 2.94
N GLU A 197 30.45 -2.19 3.80
CA GLU A 197 31.87 -1.97 3.48
C GLU A 197 32.35 -2.84 2.31
N GLY A 198 31.96 -4.11 2.26
CA GLY A 198 32.25 -4.99 1.12
C GLY A 198 31.61 -4.51 -0.19
N LEU A 199 30.37 -4.01 -0.14
CA LEU A 199 29.69 -3.41 -1.29
C LEU A 199 30.30 -2.06 -1.68
N LEU A 200 30.66 -1.23 -0.71
CA LEU A 200 31.32 0.06 -0.88
C LEU A 200 32.69 -0.15 -1.55
N ALA A 201 33.49 -1.10 -1.08
CA ALA A 201 34.80 -1.42 -1.67
C ALA A 201 34.70 -1.85 -3.16
N ILE A 202 33.58 -2.47 -3.56
CA ILE A 202 33.32 -2.88 -4.95
C ILE A 202 32.71 -1.74 -5.77
N SER A 203 31.95 -0.85 -5.14
CA SER A 203 31.08 0.13 -5.81
C SER A 203 31.59 1.57 -5.77
N ASP A 204 32.54 1.91 -4.90
CA ASP A 204 33.11 3.26 -4.77
C ASP A 204 33.67 3.84 -6.08
N PRO A 205 34.34 3.07 -6.96
CA PRO A 205 34.77 3.56 -8.28
C PRO A 205 33.60 3.94 -9.21
N LEU A 206 32.40 3.42 -8.97
CA LEU A 206 31.18 3.60 -9.79
C LEU A 206 30.20 4.62 -9.16
N LEU A 207 30.12 4.65 -7.84
CA LEU A 207 29.10 5.37 -7.08
C LEU A 207 29.54 6.76 -6.60
N HIS A 208 30.86 7.05 -6.55
CA HIS A 208 31.41 8.34 -6.07
C HIS A 208 30.76 8.81 -4.77
N LEU A 209 30.88 7.98 -3.74
CA LEU A 209 30.32 8.28 -2.44
C LEU A 209 31.14 9.41 -1.80
N GLY A 210 30.56 10.61 -1.76
CA GLY A 210 31.14 11.75 -1.07
C GLY A 210 31.38 11.45 0.42
N GLY A 211 32.49 11.97 0.94
CA GLY A 211 33.01 11.61 2.27
C GLY A 211 32.13 12.00 3.46
N ASP A 212 32.00 11.04 4.38
CA ASP A 212 32.01 11.08 5.86
C ASP A 212 31.41 12.25 6.68
N GLN A 213 30.52 13.09 6.14
CA GLN A 213 29.96 14.24 6.88
C GLN A 213 28.44 14.26 7.12
N ASP A 214 27.73 13.17 6.89
CA ASP A 214 26.30 13.09 7.23
C ASP A 214 26.11 12.14 8.43
N ASP A 215 25.41 12.61 9.49
CA ASP A 215 24.82 11.78 10.58
C ASP A 215 23.75 10.79 10.04
N GLU A 216 23.64 10.65 8.71
CA GLU A 216 22.72 9.78 8.01
C GLU A 216 23.15 8.30 8.13
N PRO A 217 22.23 7.38 8.46
CA PRO A 217 22.54 5.95 8.53
C PRO A 217 23.18 5.43 7.25
N VAL A 218 24.18 4.55 7.39
CA VAL A 218 24.96 3.98 6.28
C VAL A 218 24.07 3.37 5.18
N VAL A 219 23.00 2.67 5.58
CA VAL A 219 21.99 2.10 4.67
C VAL A 219 21.32 3.17 3.80
N CYS A 220 21.05 4.35 4.35
CA CYS A 220 20.40 5.44 3.63
C CYS A 220 21.36 6.08 2.61
N ARG A 221 22.63 6.26 2.98
CA ARG A 221 23.69 6.74 2.06
C ARG A 221 23.87 5.80 0.86
N LEU A 222 23.87 4.49 1.11
CA LEU A 222 24.00 3.48 0.05
C LEU A 222 22.77 3.46 -0.86
N LEU A 223 21.56 3.46 -0.30
CA LEU A 223 20.32 3.55 -1.09
C LEU A 223 20.29 4.81 -1.97
N ARG A 224 20.74 5.95 -1.44
CA ARG A 224 20.87 7.22 -2.18
C ARG A 224 21.82 7.07 -3.37
N ALA A 225 22.98 6.45 -3.16
CA ALA A 225 23.98 6.26 -4.21
C ALA A 225 23.56 5.25 -5.29
N LEU A 226 22.94 4.13 -4.89
CA LEU A 226 22.37 3.16 -5.82
C LEU A 226 21.29 3.81 -6.68
N ARG A 227 20.41 4.63 -6.06
CA ARG A 227 19.41 5.42 -6.76
C ARG A 227 20.06 6.35 -7.79
N ASP A 228 21.11 7.07 -7.43
CA ASP A 228 21.79 8.00 -8.34
C ASP A 228 22.54 7.28 -9.48
N ALA A 229 23.10 6.10 -9.24
CA ALA A 229 23.68 5.28 -10.28
C ALA A 229 22.64 4.71 -11.24
N LEU A 230 21.54 4.17 -10.71
CA LEU A 230 20.42 3.70 -11.52
C LEU A 230 19.88 4.83 -12.39
N TRP A 231 19.76 6.04 -11.84
CA TRP A 231 19.32 7.20 -12.60
C TRP A 231 20.28 7.56 -13.73
N ARG A 232 21.60 7.54 -13.49
CA ARG A 232 22.62 7.81 -14.52
C ARG A 232 22.57 6.80 -15.66
N VAL A 233 22.35 5.52 -15.34
CA VAL A 233 22.35 4.43 -16.35
C VAL A 233 21.04 4.40 -17.16
N THR A 234 19.91 4.68 -16.52
CA THR A 234 18.58 4.58 -17.14
C THR A 234 18.08 5.89 -17.75
N GLY A 235 18.69 7.03 -17.38
CA GLY A 235 18.14 8.34 -17.68
C GLY A 235 16.89 8.71 -16.86
N GLY A 236 16.64 8.02 -15.75
CA GLY A 236 15.45 8.23 -14.93
C GLY A 236 14.20 7.57 -15.50
N ASP A 237 14.35 6.39 -16.09
CA ASP A 237 13.21 5.61 -16.56
C ASP A 237 12.29 5.17 -15.40
N ARG A 238 11.21 4.45 -15.74
CA ARG A 238 10.23 4.00 -14.73
C ARG A 238 10.81 3.02 -13.71
N TYR A 239 11.84 2.26 -14.07
CA TYR A 239 12.53 1.38 -13.14
C TYR A 239 13.28 2.23 -12.10
N ALA A 240 14.07 3.23 -12.56
CA ALA A 240 14.75 4.14 -11.66
C ALA A 240 13.79 5.00 -10.80
N MET A 241 12.65 5.43 -11.34
CA MET A 241 11.61 6.12 -10.56
C MET A 241 10.99 5.24 -9.48
N THR A 242 10.81 3.94 -9.75
CA THR A 242 10.26 2.98 -8.78
C THR A 242 11.24 2.79 -7.64
N PHE A 243 12.52 2.58 -7.96
CA PHE A 243 13.59 2.50 -6.96
C PHE A 243 13.73 3.81 -6.18
N ASP A 244 13.70 4.96 -6.84
CA ASP A 244 13.78 6.28 -6.19
C ASP A 244 12.61 6.49 -5.21
N LEU A 245 11.39 6.14 -5.60
CA LEU A 245 10.21 6.26 -4.73
C LEU A 245 10.36 5.38 -3.47
N VAL A 246 10.60 4.08 -3.64
CA VAL A 246 10.65 3.16 -2.51
C VAL A 246 11.86 3.40 -1.62
N SER A 247 13.03 3.66 -2.21
CA SER A 247 14.22 4.02 -1.43
C SER A 247 14.03 5.31 -0.66
N THR A 248 13.33 6.31 -1.22
CA THR A 248 13.00 7.55 -0.49
C THR A 248 12.04 7.31 0.66
N VAL A 249 11.01 6.49 0.47
CA VAL A 249 10.11 6.09 1.56
C VAL A 249 10.90 5.41 2.68
N PHE A 250 11.78 4.46 2.36
CA PHE A 250 12.60 3.77 3.35
C PHE A 250 13.53 4.72 4.10
N ARG A 251 14.29 5.56 3.38
CA ARG A 251 15.18 6.57 3.99
C ARG A 251 14.41 7.54 4.88
N GLY A 252 13.26 8.03 4.42
CA GLY A 252 12.46 8.98 5.19
C GLY A 252 11.85 8.38 6.45
N ILE A 253 11.42 7.12 6.41
CA ILE A 253 10.95 6.40 7.61
C ILE A 253 12.05 6.35 8.68
N LEU A 254 13.28 5.99 8.29
CA LEU A 254 14.41 5.93 9.21
C LEU A 254 14.87 7.32 9.67
N SER A 255 14.92 8.29 8.76
CA SER A 255 15.39 9.65 9.07
C SER A 255 14.46 10.41 10.01
N ASP A 256 13.15 10.18 9.90
CA ASP A 256 12.15 10.83 10.76
C ASP A 256 11.77 9.95 11.99
N GLY A 257 12.42 8.79 12.21
CA GLY A 257 12.14 7.90 13.35
C GLY A 257 10.70 7.35 13.40
N LEU A 258 10.10 7.13 12.23
CA LEU A 258 8.67 6.76 12.14
C LEU A 258 8.38 5.32 12.60
N ASP A 259 9.41 4.52 12.84
CA ASP A 259 9.35 3.21 13.49
C ASP A 259 8.96 3.29 14.96
N ASP A 260 9.50 4.28 15.67
CA ASP A 260 9.25 4.47 17.09
C ASP A 260 8.10 5.45 17.33
N ASP A 261 8.13 6.60 16.66
CA ASP A 261 7.18 7.70 16.90
C ASP A 261 5.84 7.49 16.16
N GLY A 262 5.86 6.63 15.14
CA GLY A 262 4.71 6.28 14.32
C GLY A 262 4.37 7.32 13.24
N PHE A 263 3.75 6.86 12.15
CA PHE A 263 3.41 7.70 10.99
C PHE A 263 2.53 8.93 11.29
N GLY A 264 1.88 8.99 12.46
CA GLY A 264 1.00 10.09 12.82
C GLY A 264 1.70 11.46 12.89
N THR A 265 3.01 11.46 13.15
CA THR A 265 3.84 12.65 13.34
C THR A 265 4.03 13.49 12.08
N VAL A 266 3.84 12.89 10.90
CA VAL A 266 4.00 13.55 9.59
C VAL A 266 2.67 13.65 8.83
N ASN A 267 1.54 13.67 9.54
CA ASN A 267 0.21 13.82 8.92
C ASN A 267 -0.13 15.27 8.53
N ASP A 268 0.59 16.24 9.08
CA ASP A 268 0.49 17.66 8.74
C ASP A 268 1.22 18.01 7.43
N GLU A 269 2.07 17.11 6.93
CA GLU A 269 2.74 17.23 5.64
C GLU A 269 1.95 16.56 4.50
N GLU A 270 2.03 17.17 3.31
CA GLU A 270 1.59 16.57 2.06
C GLU A 270 2.61 15.52 1.58
N LEU A 271 2.16 14.37 1.08
CA LEU A 271 3.03 13.24 0.73
C LEU A 271 4.15 13.58 -0.27
N ARG A 272 3.89 14.35 -1.35
CA ARG A 272 4.95 14.76 -2.28
C ARG A 272 5.93 15.72 -1.62
N ALA A 273 5.46 16.60 -0.73
CA ALA A 273 6.33 17.49 0.02
C ALA A 273 7.28 16.70 0.94
N TRP A 274 6.73 15.72 1.67
CA TRP A 274 7.51 14.80 2.51
C TRP A 274 8.53 14.01 1.68
N LEU A 275 8.11 13.42 0.55
CA LEU A 275 9.03 12.71 -0.36
C LEU A 275 10.14 13.62 -0.91
N ALA A 276 9.81 14.88 -1.25
CA ALA A 276 10.80 15.85 -1.72
C ALA A 276 11.85 16.18 -0.65
N ARG A 277 11.41 16.37 0.61
CA ARG A 277 12.28 16.61 1.76
C ARG A 277 13.26 15.45 1.99
N HIS A 278 12.83 14.22 1.71
CA HIS A 278 13.65 12.99 1.79
C HIS A 278 14.43 12.65 0.50
N GLY A 279 14.48 13.61 -0.42
CA GLY A 279 15.37 13.57 -1.57
C GLY A 279 14.82 12.80 -2.78
N ALA A 280 13.52 12.53 -2.86
CA ALA A 280 12.92 12.00 -4.10
C ALA A 280 13.19 12.97 -5.26
N LYS A 281 13.55 12.45 -6.43
CA LYS A 281 13.80 13.30 -7.59
C LYS A 281 12.48 13.88 -8.09
N ARG A 282 12.53 15.12 -8.61
CA ARG A 282 11.38 15.82 -9.15
C ARG A 282 10.63 15.01 -10.21
N ALA A 283 11.36 14.34 -11.10
CA ALA A 283 10.77 13.47 -12.12
C ALA A 283 10.02 12.26 -11.54
N THR A 284 10.40 11.75 -10.36
CA THR A 284 9.64 10.71 -9.63
C THR A 284 8.37 11.30 -9.03
N LEU A 285 8.46 12.48 -8.40
CA LEU A 285 7.31 13.16 -7.80
C LEU A 285 6.23 13.50 -8.83
N ASP A 286 6.64 13.95 -10.00
CA ASP A 286 5.73 14.40 -11.06
C ASP A 286 5.31 13.25 -11.99
N GLY A 287 6.20 12.28 -12.22
CA GLY A 287 6.06 11.28 -13.29
C GLY A 287 5.90 9.83 -12.85
N SER A 288 5.96 9.51 -11.55
CA SER A 288 5.83 8.13 -11.08
C SER A 288 4.38 7.61 -11.25
N PRO A 289 4.16 6.54 -12.04
CA PRO A 289 2.84 5.93 -12.18
C PRO A 289 2.30 5.36 -10.86
N LEU A 290 3.19 4.84 -10.00
CA LEU A 290 2.83 4.32 -8.67
C LEU A 290 2.29 5.44 -7.79
N LEU A 291 3.00 6.56 -7.72
CA LEU A 291 2.59 7.71 -6.91
C LEU A 291 1.27 8.30 -7.43
N ARG A 292 1.18 8.55 -8.75
CA ARG A 292 -0.06 9.01 -9.40
C ARG A 292 -1.22 8.05 -9.14
N GLY A 293 -1.00 6.76 -9.33
CA GLY A 293 -1.99 5.72 -9.10
C GLY A 293 -2.51 5.71 -7.67
N PHE A 294 -1.65 5.99 -6.68
CA PHE A 294 -2.06 6.06 -5.29
C PHE A 294 -2.96 7.28 -4.99
N TYR A 295 -2.64 8.47 -5.50
CA TYR A 295 -3.55 9.62 -5.38
C TYR A 295 -4.90 9.36 -6.07
N GLN A 296 -4.88 8.72 -7.23
CA GLN A 296 -6.10 8.34 -7.97
C GLN A 296 -6.95 7.33 -7.19
N LEU A 297 -6.33 6.30 -6.62
CA LEU A 297 -6.98 5.29 -5.78
C LEU A 297 -7.76 5.93 -4.62
N CYS A 298 -7.21 6.98 -4.01
CA CYS A 298 -7.82 7.66 -2.87
C CYS A 298 -8.73 8.84 -3.25
N PHE A 299 -8.85 9.19 -4.54
CA PHE A 299 -9.48 10.44 -4.99
C PHE A 299 -8.91 11.69 -4.26
N ALA A 300 -7.59 11.67 -4.02
CA ALA A 300 -6.90 12.61 -3.13
C ALA A 300 -6.48 13.89 -3.88
N TYR A 301 -7.47 14.63 -4.36
CA TYR A 301 -7.30 15.85 -5.16
C TYR A 301 -8.24 16.94 -4.65
N GLU A 302 -7.71 18.13 -4.38
CA GLU A 302 -8.50 19.27 -3.91
C GLU A 302 -9.55 19.64 -4.96
N ASP A 303 -10.82 19.66 -4.57
CA ASP A 303 -11.97 19.91 -5.47
C ASP A 303 -12.02 19.00 -6.72
N GLY A 304 -11.32 17.84 -6.69
CA GLY A 304 -11.18 16.95 -7.83
C GLY A 304 -10.18 17.40 -8.90
N ASP A 305 -9.41 18.46 -8.63
CA ASP A 305 -8.38 18.98 -9.54
C ASP A 305 -7.10 18.13 -9.48
N ARG A 306 -6.77 17.48 -10.61
CA ARG A 306 -5.64 16.57 -10.72
C ARG A 306 -4.28 17.25 -10.55
N ASP A 307 -4.22 18.56 -10.73
CA ASP A 307 -3.00 19.35 -10.54
C ASP A 307 -2.80 19.77 -9.08
N ARG A 308 -3.78 19.48 -8.20
CA ARG A 308 -3.76 19.77 -6.77
C ARG A 308 -3.90 18.48 -5.93
N PRO A 309 -2.91 17.58 -5.98
CA PRO A 309 -2.88 16.40 -5.13
C PRO A 309 -2.77 16.82 -3.66
N SER A 310 -3.52 16.15 -2.78
CA SER A 310 -3.49 16.41 -1.34
C SER A 310 -3.73 15.13 -0.57
N LEU A 311 -2.67 14.59 0.02
CA LEU A 311 -2.74 13.42 0.88
C LEU A 311 -1.75 13.54 2.05
N ALA A 312 -2.24 13.35 3.28
CA ALA A 312 -1.40 13.37 4.48
C ALA A 312 -0.31 12.28 4.38
N ALA A 313 0.96 12.68 4.51
CA ALA A 313 2.11 11.81 4.26
C ALA A 313 2.07 10.57 5.17
N GLY A 314 1.88 10.77 6.47
CA GLY A 314 1.79 9.68 7.44
C GLY A 314 0.75 8.62 7.09
N LYS A 315 -0.48 9.04 6.80
CA LYS A 315 -1.56 8.12 6.44
C LYS A 315 -1.30 7.43 5.11
N ALA A 316 -0.72 8.14 4.14
CA ALA A 316 -0.36 7.57 2.86
C ALA A 316 0.70 6.47 2.99
N LEU A 317 1.78 6.74 3.71
CA LEU A 317 2.87 5.79 3.96
C LEU A 317 2.35 4.52 4.64
N GLN A 318 1.55 4.69 5.71
CA GLN A 318 0.91 3.56 6.39
C GLN A 318 0.04 2.72 5.44
N ALA A 319 -0.75 3.38 4.59
CA ALA A 319 -1.64 2.69 3.65
C ALA A 319 -0.86 1.99 2.53
N MET A 320 0.18 2.61 1.97
CA MET A 320 1.07 2.00 0.98
C MET A 320 1.72 0.73 1.53
N LEU A 321 2.34 0.79 2.72
CA LEU A 321 3.00 -0.35 3.34
C LEU A 321 2.01 -1.49 3.64
N ARG A 322 0.85 -1.18 4.23
CA ARG A 322 -0.15 -2.22 4.51
C ARG A 322 -0.72 -2.85 3.24
N MET A 323 -0.91 -2.06 2.19
CA MET A 323 -1.39 -2.52 0.90
C MET A 323 -0.44 -3.51 0.24
N THR A 324 0.85 -3.18 0.19
CA THR A 324 1.82 -3.99 -0.55
C THR A 324 2.45 -5.10 0.28
N LEU A 325 2.42 -5.01 1.61
CA LEU A 325 3.19 -5.90 2.50
C LEU A 325 2.35 -6.56 3.59
N GLY A 326 1.22 -5.94 3.95
CA GLY A 326 0.34 -6.42 5.03
C GLY A 326 -0.85 -7.24 4.56
N TYR A 327 -0.94 -7.61 3.28
CA TYR A 327 -2.09 -8.34 2.74
C TYR A 327 -2.06 -9.83 3.12
N ARG A 328 -3.25 -10.44 3.19
CA ARG A 328 -3.43 -11.87 3.45
C ARG A 328 -4.06 -12.55 2.23
N GLY A 329 -3.45 -13.64 1.77
CA GLY A 329 -3.88 -14.36 0.58
C GLY A 329 -3.37 -13.66 -0.68
N SER A 330 -4.05 -12.60 -1.10
CA SER A 330 -3.79 -11.83 -2.32
C SER A 330 -3.77 -10.34 -2.03
N ILE A 331 -3.14 -9.54 -2.90
CA ILE A 331 -3.08 -8.07 -2.71
C ILE A 331 -4.48 -7.45 -2.73
N MET A 332 -5.41 -8.00 -3.53
CA MET A 332 -6.83 -7.62 -3.58
C MET A 332 -7.74 -8.85 -3.68
#